data_AF-A0A6B3I5F8-F1
#
_entry.id   AF-A0A6B3I5F8-F1
#
_cell.length_a   1.000
_cell.length_b   1.000
_cell.length_c   1.000
_cell.angle_alpha   90.00
_cell.angle_beta   90.00
_cell.angle_gamma   90.00
#
_symmetry.space_group_name_H-M   'P 1'
#
loop_
_entity.id
_entity.type
_entity.pdbx_description
1 polymer ?
#
loop_
_entity_poly.entity_id
_entity_poly.type
_entity_poly.pdbx_seq_one_letter_code
_entity_poly.pdbx_strand_id
1 'polypeptide(L)'
;MNTLPTSAFLLPDHLSPKADPALIAADEQHFAAIARTLDTSIAELTARLDAERRAPGGTGRQAMDRDAEIHRLTARLRTLRRFGLDLCLGHMAGEDGSAPVYVGRLGLTDSEGRRLLVDWRSPAAEPFFGATHANPMGLRSRRRYRWSNGRISDYWDEVFDPDAVAGHAALDDQSAFIAGLGSNRSERMRDVLGTIQADQDAII
;
A
#
# COMPACT_ATOMS: atom_id res chain seq x y z
N MET A 1 2.76 24.61 -17.03
CA MET A 1 2.68 24.92 -15.58
C MET A 1 2.99 23.63 -14.85
N ASN A 2 4.16 23.55 -14.23
CA ASN A 2 4.62 22.36 -13.54
C ASN A 2 3.91 22.32 -12.18
N THR A 3 2.77 21.65 -12.09
CA THR A 3 2.11 21.39 -10.81
C THR A 3 3.05 20.50 -10.02
N LEU A 4 3.74 21.07 -9.01
CA LEU A 4 4.47 20.28 -8.02
C LEU A 4 3.51 19.17 -7.55
N PRO A 5 3.90 17.88 -7.61
CA PRO A 5 3.06 16.83 -7.10
C PRO A 5 2.74 17.18 -5.64
N THR A 6 1.46 17.30 -5.33
CA THR A 6 1.02 17.53 -3.96
C THR A 6 1.46 16.33 -3.14
N SER A 7 2.28 16.59 -2.11
CA SER A 7 2.72 15.61 -1.11
C SER A 7 1.63 14.60 -0.77
N ALA A 8 1.98 13.33 -0.73
CA ALA A 8 1.14 12.27 -0.21
C ALA A 8 0.89 12.47 1.30
N PHE A 9 1.83 13.06 2.03
CA PHE A 9 1.69 13.39 3.45
C PHE A 9 0.98 14.73 3.65
N LEU A 10 -0.16 14.69 4.33
CA LEU A 10 -0.92 15.85 4.80
C LEU A 10 -1.13 15.69 6.31
N LEU A 11 -0.06 15.94 7.05
CA LEU A 11 -0.02 15.79 8.50
C LEU A 11 -0.59 17.05 9.18
N PRO A 12 -1.39 16.90 10.26
CA PRO A 12 -1.85 18.04 11.05
C PRO A 12 -0.66 18.73 11.77
N ASP A 13 -0.83 19.98 12.16
CA ASP A 13 0.26 20.81 12.73
C ASP A 13 1.00 20.17 13.92
N HIS A 14 0.26 19.47 14.79
CA HIS A 14 0.84 18.78 15.95
C HIS A 14 1.75 17.58 15.57
N LEU A 15 1.70 17.12 14.31
CA LEU A 15 2.56 16.10 13.73
C LEU A 15 3.56 16.68 12.72
N SER A 16 3.71 18.00 12.64
CA SER A 16 4.64 18.65 11.70
C SER A 16 6.10 18.15 11.77
N PRO A 17 6.68 17.72 12.92
CA PRO A 17 8.01 17.14 12.94
C PRO A 17 8.13 15.85 12.10
N LYS A 18 7.04 15.10 11.93
CA LYS A 18 6.99 13.88 11.11
C LYS A 18 6.98 14.17 9.60
N ALA A 19 6.80 15.43 9.21
CA ALA A 19 6.90 15.86 7.82
C ALA A 19 8.35 16.14 7.38
N ASP A 20 9.35 15.88 8.23
CA ASP A 20 10.75 16.04 7.88
C ASP A 20 11.07 15.22 6.60
N PRO A 21 11.64 15.85 5.55
CA PRO A 21 12.06 15.14 4.34
C PRO A 21 12.97 13.94 4.60
N ALA A 22 13.80 13.96 5.64
CA ALA A 22 14.63 12.82 6.03
C ALA A 22 13.80 11.58 6.40
N LEU A 23 12.55 11.78 6.84
CA LEU A 23 11.64 10.71 7.25
C LEU A 23 10.73 10.24 6.11
N ILE A 24 10.33 11.12 5.18
CA ILE A 24 9.25 10.82 4.21
C ILE A 24 9.67 10.90 2.73
N ALA A 25 10.86 11.42 2.40
CA ALA A 25 11.22 11.63 0.99
C ALA A 25 11.31 10.33 0.18
N ALA A 26 11.77 9.24 0.79
CA ALA A 26 11.80 7.93 0.14
C ALA A 26 10.37 7.43 -0.19
N ASP A 27 9.44 7.62 0.75
CA ASP A 27 8.04 7.25 0.55
C ASP A 27 7.38 8.12 -0.53
N GLU A 28 7.62 9.43 -0.53
CA GLU A 28 7.16 10.34 -1.58
C GLU A 28 7.64 9.91 -2.97
N GLN A 29 8.91 9.53 -3.11
CA GLN A 29 9.46 9.02 -4.38
C GLN A 29 8.76 7.72 -4.81
N HIS A 30 8.54 6.81 -3.86
CA HIS A 30 7.86 5.54 -4.13
C HIS A 30 6.38 5.74 -4.50
N PHE A 31 5.67 6.64 -3.80
CA PHE A 31 4.29 7.00 -4.13
C PHE A 31 4.18 7.67 -5.50
N ALA A 32 5.14 8.51 -5.88
CA ALA A 32 5.18 9.06 -7.23
C ALA A 32 5.32 7.94 -8.29
N ALA A 33 6.11 6.89 -8.02
CA ALA A 33 6.21 5.73 -8.90
C ALA A 33 4.91 4.91 -8.96
N ILE A 34 4.23 4.74 -7.82
CA ILE A 34 2.91 4.08 -7.77
C ILE A 34 1.88 4.87 -8.58
N ALA A 35 1.79 6.20 -8.38
CA ALA A 35 0.86 7.06 -9.11
C ALA A 35 1.07 6.96 -10.62
N ARG A 36 2.31 7.11 -11.09
CA ARG A 36 2.62 6.98 -12.53
C ARG A 36 2.24 5.60 -13.08
N THR A 37 2.49 4.54 -12.32
CA THR A 37 2.17 3.17 -12.73
C THR A 37 0.66 2.93 -12.78
N LEU A 38 -0.09 3.46 -11.83
CA LEU A 38 -1.55 3.40 -11.83
C LEU A 38 -2.14 4.15 -13.02
N ASP A 39 -1.68 5.39 -13.27
CA ASP A 39 -2.13 6.21 -14.39
C ASP A 39 -1.86 5.51 -15.73
N THR A 40 -0.64 4.99 -15.90
CA THR A 40 -0.24 4.23 -17.10
C THR A 40 -1.11 2.99 -17.28
N SER A 41 -1.26 2.17 -16.23
CA SER A 41 -2.06 0.95 -16.27
C SER A 41 -3.52 1.23 -16.59
N ILE A 42 -4.10 2.30 -16.04
CA ILE A 42 -5.48 2.71 -16.31
C ILE A 42 -5.61 3.18 -17.75
N ALA A 43 -4.67 3.98 -18.26
CA ALA A 43 -4.70 4.45 -19.64
C ALA A 43 -4.61 3.28 -20.64
N GLU A 44 -3.67 2.36 -20.45
CA GLU A 44 -3.48 1.19 -21.30
C GLU A 44 -4.71 0.27 -21.30
N LEU A 45 -5.25 -0.05 -20.12
CA LEU A 45 -6.43 -0.89 -20.01
C LEU A 45 -7.67 -0.21 -20.61
N THR A 46 -7.78 1.12 -20.48
CA THR A 46 -8.86 1.89 -21.11
C THR A 46 -8.75 1.81 -22.63
N ALA A 47 -7.56 2.07 -23.19
CA ALA A 47 -7.32 1.99 -24.62
C ALA A 47 -7.61 0.59 -25.19
N ARG A 48 -7.20 -0.46 -24.46
CA ARG A 48 -7.49 -1.85 -24.83
C ARG A 48 -8.99 -2.15 -24.78
N LEU A 49 -9.68 -1.74 -23.72
CA LEU A 49 -11.13 -1.91 -23.61
C LEU A 49 -11.88 -1.21 -24.76
N ASP A 50 -11.46 0.00 -25.12
CA ASP A 50 -12.07 0.74 -26.22
C ASP A 50 -11.79 0.09 -27.59
N ALA A 51 -10.59 -0.49 -27.78
CA ALA A 51 -10.27 -1.26 -28.98
C ALA A 51 -11.15 -2.52 -29.07
N GLU A 52 -11.28 -3.27 -27.98
CA GLU A 52 -12.16 -4.43 -27.90
C GLU A 52 -13.62 -4.04 -28.16
N ARG A 53 -14.11 -2.90 -27.64
CA ARG A 53 -15.47 -2.41 -27.91
C ARG A 53 -15.70 -1.93 -29.35
N ARG A 54 -14.66 -1.50 -30.06
CA ARG A 54 -14.74 -1.09 -31.46
C ARG A 54 -14.57 -2.22 -32.46
N ALA A 55 -13.99 -3.36 -32.05
CA ALA A 55 -13.83 -4.51 -32.90
C ALA A 55 -15.20 -5.01 -33.46
N PRO A 56 -15.23 -5.75 -34.58
CA PRO A 56 -16.45 -6.42 -35.04
C PRO A 56 -16.91 -7.49 -34.04
N GLY A 57 -18.22 -7.68 -33.91
CA GLY A 57 -18.84 -8.64 -32.96
C GLY A 57 -18.36 -10.09 -33.14
N GLY A 58 -17.98 -10.46 -34.36
CA GLY A 58 -17.79 -11.87 -34.72
C GLY A 58 -19.10 -12.66 -34.57
N THR A 59 -19.01 -13.98 -34.72
CA THR A 59 -20.13 -14.89 -34.45
C THR A 59 -19.69 -16.05 -33.57
N GLY A 60 -20.63 -16.66 -32.85
CA GLY A 60 -20.37 -17.83 -32.02
C GLY A 60 -19.25 -17.59 -31.00
N ARG A 61 -18.18 -18.38 -31.09
CA ARG A 61 -17.09 -18.37 -30.11
C ARG A 61 -16.35 -17.02 -30.04
N GLN A 62 -16.16 -16.34 -31.17
CA GLN A 62 -15.44 -15.05 -31.21
C GLN A 62 -16.18 -13.96 -30.42
N ALA A 63 -17.52 -13.94 -30.51
CA ALA A 63 -18.34 -13.00 -29.74
C ALA A 63 -18.22 -13.28 -28.23
N MET A 64 -18.28 -14.56 -27.83
CA MET A 64 -18.14 -14.94 -26.42
C MET A 64 -16.77 -14.60 -25.83
N ASP A 65 -15.69 -14.87 -26.57
CA ASP A 65 -14.32 -14.55 -26.11
C ASP A 65 -14.12 -13.04 -25.95
N ARG A 66 -14.69 -12.25 -26.87
CA ARG A 66 -14.67 -10.79 -26.78
C ARG A 66 -15.46 -10.28 -25.58
N ASP A 67 -16.66 -10.78 -25.33
CA ASP A 67 -17.47 -10.37 -24.19
C ASP A 67 -16.75 -10.69 -22.87
N ALA A 68 -16.15 -11.88 -22.77
CA ALA A 68 -15.35 -12.27 -21.62
C ALA A 68 -14.15 -11.32 -21.41
N GLU A 69 -13.46 -10.92 -22.47
CA GLU A 69 -12.34 -9.98 -22.40
C GLU A 69 -12.80 -8.57 -21.98
N ILE A 70 -13.91 -8.07 -22.55
CA ILE A 70 -14.52 -6.79 -22.15
C ILE A 70 -14.88 -6.81 -20.66
N HIS A 71 -15.50 -7.89 -20.17
CA HIS A 71 -15.81 -8.05 -18.76
C HIS A 71 -14.57 -8.05 -17.89
N ARG A 72 -13.52 -8.81 -18.26
CA ARG A 72 -12.25 -8.87 -17.54
C ARG A 72 -11.56 -7.51 -17.45
N LEU A 73 -11.47 -6.79 -18.58
CA LEU A 73 -10.86 -5.46 -18.65
C LEU A 73 -11.66 -4.44 -17.83
N THR A 74 -12.99 -4.47 -17.94
CA THR A 74 -13.89 -3.59 -17.16
C THR A 74 -13.73 -3.82 -15.66
N ALA A 75 -13.70 -5.09 -15.22
CA ALA A 75 -13.51 -5.43 -13.82
C ALA A 75 -12.14 -4.96 -13.30
N ARG A 76 -11.06 -5.17 -14.07
CA ARG A 76 -9.72 -4.71 -13.68
C ARG A 76 -9.63 -3.18 -13.61
N LEU A 77 -10.20 -2.46 -14.57
CA LEU A 77 -10.25 -1.00 -14.56
C LEU A 77 -11.02 -0.46 -13.35
N ARG A 78 -12.18 -1.04 -13.04
CA ARG A 78 -12.97 -0.67 -11.86
C ARG A 78 -12.15 -0.82 -10.59
N THR A 79 -11.43 -1.93 -10.46
CA THR A 79 -10.57 -2.20 -9.31
C THR A 79 -9.44 -1.18 -9.20
N LEU A 80 -8.73 -0.87 -10.28
CA LEU A 80 -7.63 0.12 -10.23
C LEU A 80 -8.13 1.53 -9.97
N ARG A 81 -9.25 1.95 -10.58
CA ARG A 81 -9.82 3.30 -10.40
C ARG A 81 -10.42 3.53 -9.02
N ARG A 82 -10.74 2.46 -8.28
CA ARG A 82 -11.25 2.55 -6.92
C ARG A 82 -10.19 3.04 -5.94
N PHE A 83 -8.92 2.73 -6.21
CA PHE A 83 -7.82 3.04 -5.32
C PHE A 83 -6.95 4.14 -5.92
N GLY A 84 -6.48 5.05 -5.08
CA GLY A 84 -5.37 5.94 -5.38
C GLY A 84 -4.10 5.41 -4.70
N LEU A 85 -3.34 6.32 -4.10
CA LEU A 85 -2.16 5.96 -3.30
C LEU A 85 -2.51 5.17 -2.02
N ASP A 86 -3.75 5.27 -1.57
CA ASP A 86 -4.32 4.49 -0.44
C ASP A 86 -4.40 2.97 -0.69
N LEU A 87 -3.99 2.55 -1.89
CA LEU A 87 -3.62 1.17 -2.18
C LEU A 87 -2.47 0.69 -1.29
N CYS A 88 -1.51 1.55 -0.95
CA CYS A 88 -0.35 1.22 -0.14
C CYS A 88 -0.66 1.30 1.36
N LEU A 89 -0.51 0.18 2.08
CA LEU A 89 -0.80 0.08 3.51
C LEU A 89 0.39 0.49 4.38
N GLY A 90 1.61 0.31 3.85
CA GLY A 90 2.85 0.49 4.59
C GLY A 90 4.02 -0.18 3.88
N HIS A 91 5.16 -0.21 4.54
CA HIS A 91 6.32 -0.98 4.08
C HIS A 91 7.02 -1.65 5.25
N MET A 92 7.87 -2.62 4.92
CA MET A 92 8.74 -3.30 5.89
C MET A 92 10.14 -3.42 5.31
N ALA A 93 11.14 -3.35 6.19
CA ALA A 93 12.54 -3.50 5.81
C ALA A 93 13.13 -4.68 6.58
N GLY A 94 13.78 -5.59 5.85
CA GLY A 94 14.49 -6.73 6.41
C GLY A 94 15.85 -6.34 6.99
N GLU A 95 16.42 -7.20 7.83
CA GLU A 95 17.75 -7.03 8.44
C GLU A 95 18.89 -7.04 7.41
N ASP A 96 18.67 -7.64 6.25
CA ASP A 96 19.62 -7.81 5.15
C ASP A 96 20.06 -6.50 4.46
N GLY A 97 19.46 -5.38 4.82
CA GLY A 97 19.76 -4.07 4.24
C GLY A 97 19.15 -3.85 2.85
N SER A 98 18.30 -4.77 2.39
CA SER A 98 17.57 -4.62 1.13
C SER A 98 16.62 -3.43 1.17
N ALA A 99 16.23 -2.95 -0.01
CA ALA A 99 15.22 -1.90 -0.15
C ALA A 99 13.89 -2.32 0.52
N PRO A 100 13.12 -1.38 1.09
CA PRO A 100 11.85 -1.70 1.73
C PRO A 100 10.86 -2.38 0.78
N VAL A 101 10.14 -3.36 1.30
CA VAL A 101 9.03 -4.01 0.61
C VAL A 101 7.74 -3.31 1.00
N TYR A 102 7.12 -2.64 0.03
CA TYR A 102 5.83 -1.98 0.22
C TYR A 102 4.69 -2.99 0.06
N VAL A 103 3.72 -2.92 0.96
CA VAL A 103 2.55 -3.80 1.02
C VAL A 103 1.31 -3.02 0.61
N GLY A 104 0.54 -3.58 -0.32
CA GLY A 104 -0.68 -2.95 -0.83
C GLY A 104 -1.90 -3.86 -0.77
N ARG A 105 -3.08 -3.25 -0.93
CA ARG A 105 -4.37 -3.97 -1.05
C ARG A 105 -4.43 -4.87 -2.30
N LEU A 106 -3.58 -4.57 -3.27
CA LEU A 106 -3.34 -5.30 -4.52
C LEU A 106 -1.84 -5.25 -4.83
N GLY A 107 -1.34 -6.27 -5.52
CA GLY A 107 -0.02 -6.23 -6.13
C GLY A 107 0.05 -5.21 -7.28
N LEU A 108 1.19 -4.50 -7.37
CA LEU A 108 1.47 -3.54 -8.43
C LEU A 108 2.90 -3.71 -8.92
N THR A 109 3.05 -3.81 -10.24
CA THR A 109 4.33 -3.90 -10.93
C THR A 109 4.34 -2.83 -12.00
N ASP A 110 5.45 -2.12 -12.16
CA ASP A 110 5.60 -1.13 -13.21
C ASP A 110 5.91 -1.76 -14.58
N SER A 111 5.99 -0.92 -15.61
CA SER A 111 6.30 -1.34 -16.98
C SER A 111 7.68 -1.95 -17.15
N GLU A 112 8.60 -1.71 -16.22
CA GLU A 112 9.96 -2.27 -16.22
C GLU A 112 10.03 -3.61 -15.47
N GLY A 113 8.90 -4.09 -14.94
CA GLY A 113 8.83 -5.34 -14.17
C GLY A 113 9.23 -5.17 -12.70
N ARG A 114 9.46 -3.93 -12.23
CA ARG A 114 9.78 -3.68 -10.82
C ARG A 114 8.50 -3.78 -10.00
N ARG A 115 8.52 -4.60 -8.96
CA ARG A 115 7.41 -4.74 -8.03
C ARG A 115 7.35 -3.52 -7.12
N LEU A 116 6.31 -2.71 -7.26
CA LEU A 116 6.07 -1.55 -6.41
C LEU A 116 5.26 -1.90 -5.16
N LEU A 117 4.34 -2.87 -5.26
CA LEU A 117 3.53 -3.33 -4.14
C LEU A 117 3.42 -4.85 -4.13
N VAL A 118 3.59 -5.46 -2.97
CA VAL A 118 3.21 -6.85 -2.67
C VAL A 118 1.75 -6.87 -2.22
N ASP A 119 0.95 -7.79 -2.75
CA ASP A 119 -0.42 -7.99 -2.28
C ASP A 119 -0.40 -8.49 -0.83
N TRP A 120 -1.17 -7.85 0.04
CA TRP A 120 -1.26 -8.20 1.47
C TRP A 120 -1.66 -9.65 1.74
N ARG A 121 -2.33 -10.31 0.78
CA ARG A 121 -2.71 -11.74 0.89
C ARG A 121 -1.57 -12.69 0.56
N SER A 122 -0.46 -12.19 0.02
CA SER A 122 0.71 -13.00 -0.32
C SER A 122 1.44 -13.43 0.96
N PRO A 123 2.00 -14.66 1.00
CA PRO A 123 2.92 -15.06 2.08
C PRO A 123 4.09 -14.10 2.26
N ALA A 124 4.54 -13.45 1.17
CA ALA A 124 5.62 -12.46 1.23
C ALA A 124 5.26 -11.21 2.05
N ALA A 125 3.97 -10.96 2.32
CA ALA A 125 3.50 -9.86 3.16
C ALA A 125 3.27 -10.28 4.62
N GLU A 126 3.42 -11.57 4.96
CA GLU A 126 3.15 -12.09 6.30
C GLU A 126 3.91 -11.34 7.41
N PRO A 127 5.23 -11.05 7.28
CA PRO A 127 5.95 -10.35 8.34
C PRO A 127 5.37 -8.96 8.66
N PHE A 128 4.78 -8.28 7.67
CA PHE A 128 4.16 -6.97 7.87
C PHE A 128 3.05 -7.01 8.93
N PHE A 129 2.31 -8.12 9.02
CA PHE A 129 1.22 -8.30 9.98
C PHE A 129 1.62 -9.15 11.19
N GLY A 130 2.38 -10.22 10.96
CA GLY A 130 2.70 -11.23 11.96
C GLY A 130 3.89 -10.89 12.86
N ALA A 131 4.81 -10.04 12.41
CA ALA A 131 6.02 -9.72 13.19
C ALA A 131 5.68 -9.08 14.53
N THR A 132 6.39 -9.53 15.55
CA THR A 132 6.36 -9.04 16.94
C THR A 132 7.78 -8.86 17.44
N HIS A 133 8.00 -8.15 18.54
CA HIS A 133 9.34 -8.01 19.12
C HIS A 133 9.94 -9.36 19.58
N ALA A 134 9.10 -10.31 20.00
CA ALA A 134 9.54 -11.66 20.39
C ALA A 134 9.83 -12.57 19.19
N ASN A 135 9.22 -12.28 18.04
CA ASN A 135 9.49 -12.96 16.78
C ASN A 135 9.41 -11.93 15.64
N PRO A 136 10.53 -11.25 15.31
CA PRO A 136 10.57 -10.20 14.28
C PRO A 136 10.32 -10.70 12.86
N MET A 137 10.37 -12.02 12.63
CA MET A 137 10.21 -12.63 11.30
C MET A 137 11.19 -12.05 10.27
N GLY A 138 12.41 -11.72 10.71
CA GLY A 138 13.49 -11.15 9.88
C GLY A 138 13.33 -9.67 9.53
N LEU A 139 12.38 -8.96 10.16
CA LEU A 139 12.22 -7.51 9.99
C LEU A 139 13.17 -6.74 10.90
N ARG A 140 13.79 -5.70 10.34
CA ARG A 140 14.42 -4.62 11.11
C ARG A 140 13.38 -3.58 11.54
N SER A 141 12.46 -3.24 10.64
CA SER A 141 11.43 -2.23 10.91
C SER A 141 10.21 -2.38 10.00
N ARG A 142 9.08 -1.80 10.42
CA ARG A 142 7.89 -1.59 9.57
C ARG A 142 7.29 -0.21 9.78
N ARG A 143 6.77 0.38 8.69
CA ARG A 143 5.94 1.59 8.69
C ARG A 143 4.51 1.26 8.31
N ARG A 144 3.53 1.81 9.02
CA ARG A 144 2.09 1.75 8.66
C ARG A 144 1.55 3.14 8.38
N TYR A 145 0.69 3.29 7.39
CA TYR A 145 0.07 4.57 7.04
C TYR A 145 -1.38 4.66 7.52
N ARG A 146 -1.77 5.84 8.00
CA ARG A 146 -3.17 6.24 8.14
C ARG A 146 -3.56 7.10 6.94
N TRP A 147 -4.48 6.61 6.13
CA TRP A 147 -5.02 7.36 5.00
C TRP A 147 -6.30 8.10 5.39
N SER A 148 -6.44 9.32 4.89
CA SER A 148 -7.67 10.11 4.92
C SER A 148 -7.75 10.90 3.62
N ASN A 149 -8.87 10.77 2.89
CA ASN A 149 -9.13 11.52 1.66
C ASN A 149 -7.99 11.45 0.62
N GLY A 150 -7.36 10.28 0.45
CA GLY A 150 -6.27 10.08 -0.52
C GLY A 150 -4.93 10.71 -0.11
N ARG A 151 -4.76 11.05 1.16
CA ARG A 151 -3.52 11.55 1.77
C ARG A 151 -3.20 10.82 3.07
N ILE A 152 -1.94 10.80 3.46
CA ILE A 152 -1.46 10.24 4.72
C ILE A 152 -1.64 11.31 5.79
N SER A 153 -2.52 11.02 6.76
CA SER A 153 -2.77 11.91 7.90
C SER A 153 -1.92 11.56 9.14
N ASP A 154 -1.34 10.36 9.17
CA ASP A 154 -0.42 9.89 10.20
C ASP A 154 0.32 8.63 9.72
N TYR A 155 1.41 8.25 10.39
CA TYR A 155 2.10 6.98 10.16
C TYR A 155 2.77 6.47 11.45
N TRP A 156 3.10 5.18 11.53
CA TRP A 156 3.82 4.63 12.68
C TRP A 156 4.96 3.75 12.23
N ASP A 157 6.13 3.98 12.82
CA ASP A 157 7.30 3.14 12.67
C ASP A 157 7.45 2.24 13.87
N GLU A 158 7.74 0.97 13.61
CA GLU A 158 8.07 -0.01 14.63
C GLU A 158 9.41 -0.64 14.25
N VAL A 159 10.37 -0.58 15.17
CA VAL A 159 11.72 -1.11 15.02
C VAL A 159 11.81 -2.38 15.85
N PHE A 160 12.24 -3.48 15.23
CA PHE A 160 12.33 -4.79 15.88
C PHE A 160 13.75 -5.16 16.32
N ASP A 161 14.75 -4.38 15.91
CA ASP A 161 16.15 -4.56 16.33
C ASP A 161 16.33 -4.08 17.79
N PRO A 162 16.67 -4.97 18.74
CA PRO A 162 16.86 -4.62 20.15
C PRO A 162 17.96 -3.58 20.41
N ASP A 163 19.01 -3.55 19.57
CA ASP A 163 20.16 -2.66 19.75
C ASP A 163 19.89 -1.27 19.14
N ALA A 164 18.99 -1.19 18.13
CA ALA A 164 18.55 0.08 17.54
C ALA A 164 17.60 0.88 18.46
N VAL A 165 16.90 0.21 19.40
CA VAL A 165 16.03 0.87 20.38
C VAL A 165 16.82 1.87 21.25
N ALA A 166 18.10 1.59 21.53
CA ALA A 166 18.96 2.47 22.33
C ALA A 166 19.40 3.76 21.60
N GLY A 167 19.46 3.75 20.26
CA GLY A 167 19.86 4.90 19.44
C GLY A 167 18.69 5.77 18.94
N HIS A 168 17.48 5.19 18.90
CA HIS A 168 16.24 5.88 18.52
C HIS A 168 15.35 6.27 19.70
N ALA A 169 15.83 6.11 20.94
CA ALA A 169 15.16 6.54 22.17
C ALA A 169 14.80 8.05 22.20
N ALA A 170 15.33 8.85 21.28
CA ALA A 170 14.96 10.26 21.12
C ALA A 170 13.74 10.51 20.20
N LEU A 171 13.16 9.48 19.56
CA LEU A 171 12.08 9.67 18.57
C LEU A 171 10.72 9.11 18.92
N ASP A 172 10.52 8.45 20.07
CA ASP A 172 9.17 8.14 20.51
C ASP A 172 9.08 7.75 21.99
N ASP A 173 8.71 8.70 22.85
CA ASP A 173 8.25 8.39 24.21
C ASP A 173 7.01 7.46 24.19
N GLN A 174 6.37 7.23 23.03
CA GLN A 174 5.29 6.25 22.87
C GLN A 174 5.78 4.83 22.54
N SER A 175 7.03 4.64 22.11
CA SER A 175 7.59 3.32 21.82
C SER A 175 7.94 2.56 23.10
N ALA A 176 8.37 3.27 24.16
CA ALA A 176 8.51 2.70 25.50
C ALA A 176 7.14 2.34 26.13
N PHE A 177 6.07 3.06 25.77
CA PHE A 177 4.70 2.73 26.17
C PHE A 177 4.15 1.50 25.43
N ILE A 178 4.48 1.32 24.15
CA ILE A 178 4.09 0.13 23.36
C ILE A 178 4.78 -1.13 23.87
N ALA A 179 6.03 -1.05 24.33
CA ALA A 179 6.72 -2.17 24.98
C ALA A 179 5.98 -2.66 26.26
N GLY A 180 5.27 -1.78 26.97
CA GLY A 180 4.40 -2.13 28.10
C GLY A 180 3.01 -2.66 27.69
N LEU A 181 2.52 -2.30 26.50
CA LEU A 181 1.20 -2.69 25.99
C LEU A 181 1.12 -4.11 25.43
N GLY A 182 2.24 -4.83 25.29
CA GLY A 182 2.24 -6.27 24.99
C GLY A 182 1.40 -7.11 25.96
N SER A 183 1.05 -6.56 27.13
CA SER A 183 0.21 -7.18 28.15
C SER A 183 -1.29 -6.83 28.06
N ASN A 184 -1.71 -5.77 27.35
CA ASN A 184 -3.11 -5.32 27.31
C ASN A 184 -3.55 -4.95 25.89
N ARG A 185 -3.97 -5.99 25.14
CA ARG A 185 -4.70 -5.87 23.87
C ARG A 185 -5.98 -5.04 24.07
N SER A 186 -5.94 -3.77 23.70
CA SER A 186 -7.11 -2.90 23.66
C SER A 186 -7.81 -2.96 22.30
N GLU A 187 -9.13 -3.04 22.37
CA GLU A 187 -10.13 -3.08 21.29
C GLU A 187 -9.95 -2.05 20.16
N ARG A 188 -9.18 -0.98 20.38
CA ARG A 188 -8.92 0.06 19.36
C ARG A 188 -8.05 -0.41 18.18
N MET A 189 -7.27 -1.48 18.33
CA MET A 189 -6.49 -2.03 17.21
C MET A 189 -7.32 -2.90 16.26
N ARG A 190 -8.56 -3.26 16.65
CA ARG A 190 -9.54 -3.89 15.74
C ARG A 190 -10.10 -2.90 14.71
N ASP A 191 -10.06 -1.60 14.98
CA ASP A 191 -10.74 -0.59 14.17
C ASP A 191 -9.96 -0.15 12.90
N VAL A 192 -8.78 -0.73 12.67
CA VAL A 192 -8.06 -0.63 11.38
C VAL A 192 -8.42 -1.79 10.44
N LEU A 193 -9.19 -2.78 10.92
CA LEU A 193 -9.69 -3.93 10.15
C LEU A 193 -11.22 -3.90 9.90
N GLY A 194 -11.93 -2.90 10.44
CA GLY A 194 -13.40 -2.78 10.37
C GLY A 194 -14.00 -2.33 9.02
N THR A 195 -13.23 -2.28 7.93
CA THR A 195 -13.75 -2.02 6.56
C THR A 195 -13.07 -2.88 5.50
N ILE A 196 -12.66 -4.11 5.86
CA ILE A 196 -12.24 -5.14 4.89
C ILE A 196 -13.18 -6.36 4.91
N GLN A 197 -14.15 -6.40 5.83
CA GLN A 197 -15.13 -7.49 5.94
C GLN A 197 -16.52 -7.17 5.32
N ALA A 198 -16.64 -6.08 4.56
CA ALA A 198 -17.88 -5.71 3.85
C ALA A 198 -17.80 -5.90 2.32
N ASP A 199 -16.74 -6.51 1.80
CA ASP A 199 -16.53 -6.68 0.36
C ASP A 199 -16.11 -8.11 -0.03
N GLN A 200 -16.51 -9.09 0.79
CA GLN A 200 -16.36 -10.52 0.48
C GLN A 200 -17.66 -11.24 0.09
N ASP A 201 -18.80 -10.56 -0.05
CA ASP A 201 -20.06 -11.19 -0.50
C ASP A 201 -20.70 -10.47 -1.71
N ALA A 202 -19.91 -10.17 -2.75
CA ALA A 202 -20.46 -9.76 -4.04
C ALA A 202 -19.63 -10.31 -5.21
N ILE A 203 -19.54 -11.63 -5.31
CA ILE A 203 -19.52 -12.46 -6.54
C ILE A 203 -19.81 -13.90 -6.07
N ILE A 204 -21.10 -14.23 -5.92
CA ILE A 204 -21.71 -15.50 -6.34
C ILE A 204 -22.90 -15.09 -7.20
#